data_AF-A0A9P7S4V7-F1
#
_entry.id   AF-A0A9P7S4V7-F1
#
_cell.length_a   1.000
_cell.length_b   1.000
_cell.length_c   1.000
_cell.angle_alpha   90.00
_cell.angle_beta   90.00
_cell.angle_gamma   90.00
#
_symmetry.space_group_name_H-M   'P 1'
#
loop_
_entity.id
_entity.type
_entity.pdbx_description
1 polymer ?
#
loop_
_entity_poly.entity_id
_entity_poly.type
_entity_poly.pdbx_seq_one_letter_code
_entity_poly.pdbx_strand_id
1 'polypeptide(L)'
;MIGYHLGWTHSLCGMAMTQGLQKKVVNIGMGIRPHTVEPKGITTSQYVESLQHKLTELEIKSISEEGLTDERRLRRLCIILTLKEAYIKAIGQPIGFDYTRLEFCVGEKWAKGDGHPLQGWEFRIFVVDIGVARKDQLVQEKYQCATAFFRGSMQSQFVFYESKEELESWVQFITIDQMLRVVPKLNA
;
A
#
# COMPACT_ATOMS: atom_id res chain seq x y z
N MET A 1 -10.02 -5.73 -21.84
CA MET A 1 -9.28 -4.46 -21.63
C MET A 1 -8.30 -4.66 -20.49
N ILE A 2 -7.21 -3.88 -20.50
CA ILE A 2 -6.22 -3.85 -19.42
C ILE A 2 -6.40 -2.51 -18.70
N GLY A 3 -6.39 -2.56 -17.37
CA GLY A 3 -6.25 -1.36 -16.55
C GLY A 3 -5.06 -1.52 -15.64
N TYR A 4 -4.37 -0.41 -15.37
CA TYR A 4 -3.21 -0.41 -14.51
C TYR A 4 -3.08 0.91 -13.75
N HIS A 5 -2.34 0.86 -12.66
CA HIS A 5 -1.90 2.03 -11.90
C HIS A 5 -0.43 1.87 -11.55
N LEU A 6 0.34 2.94 -11.73
CA LEU A 6 1.75 3.01 -11.36
C LEU A 6 1.90 3.82 -10.08
N GLY A 7 2.63 3.29 -9.11
CA GLY A 7 3.02 4.01 -7.89
C GLY A 7 4.52 3.94 -7.72
N TRP A 8 5.14 5.00 -7.20
CA TRP A 8 6.54 4.97 -6.83
C TRP A 8 6.76 5.68 -5.52
N THR A 9 7.75 5.23 -4.76
CA THR A 9 8.20 5.88 -3.53
C THR A 9 9.66 5.52 -3.30
N HIS A 10 10.51 6.54 -3.17
CA HIS A 10 11.96 6.38 -3.04
C HIS A 10 12.53 5.45 -4.13
N SER A 11 13.05 4.29 -3.73
CA SER A 11 13.74 3.35 -4.61
C SER A 11 12.81 2.30 -5.23
N LEU A 12 11.52 2.28 -4.86
CA LEU A 12 10.55 1.30 -5.33
C LEU A 12 9.58 1.92 -6.34
N CYS A 13 9.47 1.30 -7.51
CA CYS A 13 8.39 1.51 -8.47
C CYS A 13 7.54 0.24 -8.54
N GLY A 14 6.22 0.39 -8.48
CA GLY A 14 5.28 -0.70 -8.52
C GLY A 14 4.17 -0.45 -9.55
N MET A 15 3.71 -1.53 -10.16
CA MET A 15 2.57 -1.52 -11.08
C MET A 15 1.51 -2.50 -10.58
N ALA A 16 0.30 -2.01 -10.35
CA ALA A 16 -0.87 -2.84 -10.18
C ALA A 16 -1.60 -2.93 -11.52
N MET A 17 -1.85 -4.14 -12.00
CA MET A 17 -2.48 -4.38 -13.31
C MET A 17 -3.59 -5.40 -13.17
N THR A 18 -4.69 -5.20 -13.91
CA THR A 18 -5.73 -6.22 -14.07
C THR A 18 -6.21 -6.28 -15.52
N GLN A 19 -6.74 -7.44 -15.90
CA GLN A 19 -7.35 -7.66 -17.21
C GLN A 19 -8.80 -8.13 -17.04
N GLY A 20 -9.70 -7.62 -17.89
CA GLY A 20 -11.11 -8.00 -17.86
C GLY A 20 -12.05 -7.04 -18.57
N LEU A 21 -13.32 -7.08 -18.14
CA LEU A 21 -14.37 -6.13 -18.56
C LEU A 21 -14.03 -4.72 -18.06
N GLN A 22 -14.39 -3.68 -18.83
CA GLN A 22 -14.11 -2.28 -18.50
C GLN A 22 -14.41 -1.93 -17.03
N LYS A 23 -15.62 -2.25 -16.56
CA LYS A 23 -16.06 -1.98 -15.18
C LYS A 23 -15.22 -2.64 -14.08
N LYS A 24 -14.42 -3.66 -14.41
CA LYS A 24 -13.55 -4.38 -13.46
C LYS A 24 -12.07 -3.96 -13.55
N VAL A 25 -11.72 -3.09 -14.50
CA VAL A 25 -10.33 -2.70 -14.75
C VAL A 25 -10.08 -1.19 -14.63
N VAL A 26 -11.12 -0.35 -14.47
CA VAL A 26 -10.93 1.11 -14.40
C VAL A 26 -10.46 1.56 -13.00
N ASN A 27 -10.98 0.96 -11.94
CA ASN A 27 -10.70 1.40 -10.57
C ASN A 27 -9.59 0.54 -9.94
N ILE A 28 -8.35 0.98 -10.12
CA ILE A 28 -7.15 0.31 -9.62
C ILE A 28 -6.22 1.36 -9.02
N GLY A 29 -5.71 1.12 -7.83
CA GLY A 29 -4.76 2.01 -7.17
C GLY A 29 -3.71 1.26 -6.38
N MET A 30 -2.53 1.88 -6.26
CA MET A 30 -1.40 1.33 -5.50
C MET A 30 -0.87 2.38 -4.54
N GLY A 31 -0.82 2.00 -3.26
CA GLY A 31 -0.12 2.70 -2.20
C GLY A 31 1.23 2.04 -1.94
N ILE A 32 2.26 2.85 -1.72
CA ILE A 32 3.60 2.41 -1.34
C ILE A 32 4.09 3.35 -0.25
N ARG A 33 4.60 2.81 0.86
CA ARG A 33 5.20 3.60 1.94
C ARG A 33 6.44 2.92 2.49
N PRO A 34 7.51 3.67 2.83
CA PRO A 34 8.62 3.12 3.58
C PRO A 34 8.12 2.54 4.90
N HIS A 35 8.60 1.36 5.25
CA HIS A 35 8.34 0.74 6.54
C HIS A 35 9.41 1.20 7.54
N THR A 36 9.50 2.51 7.73
CA THR A 36 10.47 3.13 8.62
C THR A 36 9.92 4.45 9.15
N VAL A 37 10.49 4.91 10.25
CA VAL A 37 10.15 6.18 10.86
C VAL A 37 10.93 7.29 10.14
N GLU A 38 10.23 8.36 9.75
CA GLU A 38 10.85 9.52 9.10
C GLU A 38 10.36 10.83 9.73
N PRO A 39 11.24 11.82 9.97
CA PRO A 39 12.69 11.83 9.75
C PRO A 39 13.48 10.90 10.71
N LYS A 40 14.74 10.59 10.36
CA LYS A 40 15.61 9.75 11.21
C LYS A 40 15.81 10.39 12.59
N GLY A 41 15.75 9.58 13.64
CA GLY A 41 16.03 9.99 15.01
C GLY A 41 14.81 10.36 15.84
N ILE A 42 13.59 10.29 15.29
CA ILE A 42 12.35 10.39 16.08
C ILE A 42 11.85 9.01 16.51
N THR A 43 11.07 8.97 17.59
CA THR A 43 10.46 7.73 18.06
C THR A 43 9.22 7.35 17.25
N THR A 44 8.80 6.09 17.30
CA THR A 44 7.55 5.64 16.65
C THR A 44 6.34 6.43 17.16
N SER A 45 6.28 6.72 18.46
CA SER A 45 5.18 7.50 19.04
C SER A 45 5.11 8.92 18.48
N GLN A 46 6.25 9.61 18.35
CA GLN A 46 6.33 10.94 17.73
C GLN A 46 5.93 10.90 16.25
N TYR A 47 6.31 9.83 15.54
CA TYR A 47 5.92 9.64 14.15
C TYR A 47 4.41 9.43 14.00
N VAL A 48 3.82 8.58 14.84
CA VAL A 48 2.35 8.40 14.90
C VAL A 48 1.68 9.74 15.18
N GLU A 49 2.14 10.49 16.18
CA GLU A 49 1.61 11.81 16.54
C GLU A 49 1.64 12.79 15.35
N SER A 50 2.77 12.84 14.63
CA SER A 50 2.91 13.70 13.44
C SER A 50 1.92 13.37 12.31
N LEU A 51 1.37 12.14 12.29
CA LEU A 51 0.46 11.64 11.27
C LEU A 51 -0.98 11.47 11.77
N GLN A 52 -1.30 11.84 13.02
CA GLN A 52 -2.64 11.71 13.60
C GLN A 52 -3.73 12.41 12.77
N HIS A 53 -3.41 13.57 12.17
CA HIS A 53 -4.33 14.33 11.32
C HIS A 53 -4.79 13.58 10.05
N LYS A 54 -4.20 12.42 9.72
CA LYS A 54 -4.59 11.56 8.59
C LYS A 54 -5.40 10.33 9.02
N LEU A 55 -5.64 10.17 10.32
CA LEU A 55 -6.22 8.97 10.91
C LEU A 55 -7.57 9.31 11.55
N THR A 56 -8.47 8.33 11.59
CA THR A 56 -9.69 8.44 12.39
C THR A 56 -9.41 8.08 13.85
N GLU A 57 -10.33 8.41 14.75
CA GLU A 57 -10.20 8.06 16.16
C GLU A 57 -10.08 6.55 16.39
N LEU A 58 -10.81 5.73 15.62
CA LEU A 58 -10.74 4.26 15.73
C LEU A 58 -9.39 3.74 15.26
N GLU A 59 -8.85 4.30 14.18
CA GLU A 59 -7.51 3.96 13.70
C GLU A 59 -6.44 4.34 14.73
N ILE A 60 -6.53 5.54 15.32
CA ILE A 60 -5.62 5.99 16.39
C ILE A 60 -5.71 5.04 17.59
N LYS A 61 -6.91 4.69 18.06
CA LYS A 61 -7.10 3.73 19.15
C LYS A 61 -6.46 2.37 18.82
N SER A 62 -6.61 1.90 17.57
CA SER A 62 -6.01 0.64 17.14
C SER A 62 -4.48 0.68 17.08
N ILE A 63 -3.86 1.84 16.84
CA ILE A 63 -2.40 2.00 16.80
C ILE A 63 -1.83 2.21 18.20
N SER A 64 -2.57 2.89 19.06
CA SER A 64 -2.15 3.25 20.43
C SER A 64 -2.58 2.25 21.50
N GLU A 65 -3.13 1.10 21.10
CA GLU A 65 -3.54 0.01 22.02
C GLU A 65 -2.40 -0.35 22.99
N GLU A 66 -2.75 -0.51 24.27
CA GLU A 66 -1.81 -0.88 25.32
C GLU A 66 -1.20 -2.27 25.06
N GLY A 67 0.09 -2.43 25.35
CA GLY A 67 0.81 -3.69 25.11
C GLY A 67 1.34 -3.89 23.69
N LEU A 68 1.08 -2.99 22.74
CA LEU A 68 1.73 -3.03 21.43
C LEU A 68 3.22 -2.64 21.52
N THR A 69 4.06 -3.37 20.78
CA THR A 69 5.44 -2.97 20.52
C THR A 69 5.49 -1.86 19.46
N ASP A 70 6.53 -1.03 19.49
CA ASP A 70 6.71 0.05 18.51
C ASP A 70 6.73 -0.46 17.07
N GLU A 71 7.33 -1.62 16.82
CA GLU A 71 7.31 -2.26 15.50
C GLU A 71 5.87 -2.56 15.04
N ARG A 72 5.01 -3.06 15.94
CA ARG A 72 3.61 -3.33 15.61
C ARG A 72 2.82 -2.04 15.39
N ARG A 73 3.10 -0.98 16.16
CA ARG A 73 2.47 0.34 15.95
C ARG A 73 2.82 0.91 14.59
N LEU A 74 4.11 0.91 14.24
CA LEU A 74 4.60 1.36 12.95
C LEU A 74 3.99 0.55 11.81
N ARG A 75 3.94 -0.78 11.94
CA ARG A 75 3.32 -1.66 10.94
C ARG A 75 1.85 -1.33 10.74
N ARG A 76 1.05 -1.18 11.80
CA ARG A 76 -0.38 -0.82 11.70
C ARG A 76 -0.56 0.54 11.02
N LEU A 77 0.20 1.55 11.43
CA LEU A 77 0.19 2.88 10.84
C LEU A 77 0.49 2.83 9.33
N CYS A 78 1.59 2.17 8.95
CA CYS A 78 1.98 2.04 7.55
C CYS A 78 0.90 1.33 6.73
N ILE A 79 0.30 0.24 7.23
CA ILE A 79 -0.77 -0.48 6.52
C ILE A 79 -1.97 0.45 6.27
N ILE A 80 -2.47 1.12 7.31
CA ILE A 80 -3.64 2.00 7.22
C ILE A 80 -3.40 3.12 6.19
N LEU A 81 -2.27 3.82 6.29
CA LEU A 81 -1.97 4.92 5.37
C LEU A 81 -1.76 4.45 3.93
N THR A 82 -1.18 3.26 3.75
CA THR A 82 -0.98 2.67 2.42
C THR A 82 -2.31 2.22 1.81
N LEU A 83 -3.24 1.70 2.60
CA LEU A 83 -4.60 1.35 2.17
C LEU A 83 -5.41 2.58 1.74
N LYS A 84 -5.41 3.64 2.57
CA LYS A 84 -6.04 4.92 2.22
C LYS A 84 -5.50 5.45 0.91
N GLU A 85 -4.18 5.46 0.77
CA GLU A 85 -3.49 5.92 -0.44
C GLU A 85 -3.86 5.08 -1.68
N ALA A 86 -3.86 3.75 -1.55
CA ALA A 86 -4.27 2.86 -2.64
C ALA A 86 -5.71 3.12 -3.07
N TYR A 87 -6.62 3.32 -2.11
CA TYR A 87 -8.03 3.60 -2.39
C TYR A 87 -8.23 4.94 -3.10
N ILE A 88 -7.69 6.04 -2.57
CA ILE A 88 -7.88 7.37 -3.18
C ILE A 88 -7.35 7.43 -4.61
N LYS A 89 -6.24 6.74 -4.88
CA LYS A 89 -5.67 6.59 -6.22
C LYS A 89 -6.60 5.78 -7.12
N ALA A 90 -7.19 4.70 -6.60
CA ALA A 90 -8.09 3.85 -7.36
C ALA A 90 -9.39 4.55 -7.77
N ILE A 91 -9.88 5.50 -6.98
CA ILE A 91 -11.07 6.31 -7.31
C ILE A 91 -10.73 7.66 -7.96
N GLY A 92 -9.46 7.92 -8.27
CA GLY A 92 -9.01 9.12 -8.96
C GLY A 92 -9.13 10.41 -8.16
N GLN A 93 -9.10 10.35 -6.83
CA GLN A 93 -9.12 11.56 -5.99
C GLN A 93 -7.78 12.32 -6.08
N PRO A 94 -7.82 13.66 -6.03
CA PRO A 94 -6.62 14.48 -6.16
C PRO A 94 -5.77 14.47 -4.88
N ILE A 95 -4.55 14.99 -5.02
CA ILE A 95 -3.69 15.33 -3.88
C ILE A 95 -4.43 16.32 -2.98
N GLY A 96 -4.35 16.12 -1.66
CA GLY A 96 -5.06 16.93 -0.67
C GLY A 96 -6.43 16.36 -0.26
N PHE A 97 -6.83 15.19 -0.77
CA PHE A 97 -7.97 14.46 -0.23
C PHE A 97 -7.79 14.23 1.28
N ASP A 98 -8.84 14.49 2.04
CA ASP A 98 -8.85 14.32 3.49
C ASP A 98 -8.93 12.84 3.87
N TYR A 99 -7.84 12.31 4.41
CA TYR A 99 -7.72 10.91 4.78
C TYR A 99 -8.64 10.53 5.95
N THR A 100 -9.11 11.48 6.75
CA THR A 100 -10.02 11.21 7.88
C THR A 100 -11.42 10.81 7.42
N ARG A 101 -11.76 11.06 6.15
CA ARG A 101 -13.00 10.58 5.51
C ARG A 101 -13.02 9.08 5.28
N LEU A 102 -11.85 8.43 5.29
CA LEU A 102 -11.72 6.99 5.13
C LEU A 102 -11.41 6.36 6.47
N GLU A 103 -11.95 5.19 6.73
CA GLU A 103 -11.67 4.43 7.95
C GLU A 103 -11.38 2.99 7.59
N PHE A 104 -10.21 2.49 7.98
CA PHE A 104 -9.76 1.13 7.73
C PHE A 104 -9.52 0.40 9.06
N CYS A 105 -10.41 -0.54 9.38
CA CYS A 105 -10.22 -1.44 10.52
C CYS A 105 -9.60 -2.74 10.03
N VAL A 106 -8.27 -2.75 9.95
CA VAL A 106 -7.46 -3.84 9.38
C VAL A 106 -7.69 -5.17 10.12
N GLY A 107 -7.78 -5.15 11.45
CA GLY A 107 -7.99 -6.34 12.27
C GLY A 107 -9.35 -7.01 12.04
N GLU A 108 -10.39 -6.20 11.88
CA GLU A 108 -11.78 -6.65 11.63
C GLU A 108 -12.12 -6.79 10.14
N LYS A 109 -11.17 -6.44 9.26
CA LYS A 109 -11.28 -6.55 7.79
C LYS A 109 -12.50 -5.82 7.20
N TRP A 110 -12.75 -4.60 7.65
CA TRP A 110 -13.72 -3.71 7.01
C TRP A 110 -13.14 -2.33 6.75
N ALA A 111 -13.73 -1.61 5.78
CA ALA A 111 -13.42 -0.22 5.52
C ALA A 111 -14.68 0.59 5.22
N LYS A 112 -14.64 1.88 5.54
CA LYS A 112 -15.67 2.87 5.23
C LYS A 112 -15.07 4.10 4.56
N GLY A 113 -15.86 4.76 3.72
CA GLY A 113 -15.60 6.10 3.21
C GLY A 113 -16.85 6.95 3.44
N ASP A 114 -16.69 8.11 4.07
CA ASP A 114 -17.81 9.00 4.43
C ASP A 114 -18.94 8.29 5.20
N GLY A 115 -18.57 7.36 6.08
CA GLY A 115 -19.53 6.54 6.84
C GLY A 115 -20.15 5.38 6.06
N HIS A 116 -19.95 5.30 4.74
CA HIS A 116 -20.48 4.23 3.91
C HIS A 116 -19.48 3.06 3.76
N PRO A 117 -19.90 1.79 3.89
CA PRO A 117 -19.03 0.65 3.66
C PRO A 117 -18.42 0.64 2.26
N LEU A 118 -17.12 0.37 2.15
CA LEU A 118 -16.41 0.25 0.87
C LEU A 118 -16.67 -1.12 0.22
N GLN A 119 -17.95 -1.44 -0.01
CA GLN A 119 -18.36 -2.69 -0.64
C GLN A 119 -17.81 -2.81 -2.06
N GLY A 120 -17.53 -4.04 -2.47
CA GLY A 120 -17.00 -4.33 -3.80
C GLY A 120 -15.51 -4.10 -3.97
N TRP A 121 -14.82 -3.59 -2.93
CA TRP A 121 -13.38 -3.38 -2.97
C TRP A 121 -12.60 -4.57 -2.45
N GLU A 122 -11.54 -4.91 -3.16
CA GLU A 122 -10.55 -5.89 -2.75
C GLU A 122 -9.23 -5.17 -2.48
N PHE A 123 -8.73 -5.30 -1.26
CA PHE A 123 -7.47 -4.76 -0.80
C PHE A 123 -6.46 -5.89 -0.63
N ARG A 124 -5.33 -5.79 -1.32
CA ARG A 124 -4.22 -6.73 -1.18
C ARG A 124 -3.05 -6.03 -0.51
N ILE A 125 -2.60 -6.55 0.62
CA ILE A 125 -1.61 -5.95 1.52
C ILE A 125 -0.40 -6.85 1.58
N PHE A 126 0.78 -6.28 1.34
CA PHE A 126 2.04 -7.02 1.32
C PHE A 126 3.22 -6.13 1.67
N VAL A 127 4.32 -6.74 2.09
CA VAL A 127 5.57 -6.05 2.37
C VAL A 127 6.59 -6.43 1.31
N VAL A 128 7.39 -5.46 0.90
CA VAL A 128 8.47 -5.63 -0.08
C VAL A 128 9.79 -5.26 0.59
N ASP A 129 10.74 -6.19 0.58
CA ASP A 129 12.13 -5.99 1.01
C ASP A 129 13.01 -5.90 -0.24
N ILE A 130 13.74 -4.80 -0.40
CA ILE A 130 14.66 -4.59 -1.53
C ILE A 130 16.05 -4.20 -1.05
N GLY A 131 17.06 -4.74 -1.72
CA GLY A 131 18.44 -4.27 -1.61
C GLY A 131 18.70 -3.16 -2.62
N VAL A 132 19.02 -1.97 -2.13
CA VAL A 132 19.31 -0.79 -2.95
C VAL A 132 20.80 -0.48 -2.89
N ALA A 133 21.47 -0.51 -4.04
CA ALA A 133 22.86 -0.10 -4.14
C ALA A 133 22.97 1.43 -3.97
N ARG A 134 23.61 1.88 -2.91
CA ARG A 134 23.92 3.30 -2.65
C ARG A 134 25.43 3.45 -2.54
N LYS A 135 26.07 3.97 -3.59
CA LYS A 135 27.54 3.96 -3.74
C LYS A 135 28.06 2.52 -3.62
N ASP A 136 29.02 2.26 -2.73
CA ASP A 136 29.63 0.95 -2.52
C ASP A 136 28.93 0.09 -1.45
N GLN A 137 27.72 0.48 -1.02
CA GLN A 137 26.97 -0.25 0.02
C GLN A 137 25.60 -0.69 -0.47
N LEU A 138 25.24 -1.94 -0.15
CA LEU A 138 23.88 -2.45 -0.32
C LEU A 138 23.06 -2.11 0.92
N VAL A 139 22.08 -1.23 0.77
CA VAL A 139 21.18 -0.83 1.86
C VAL A 139 19.87 -1.59 1.70
N GLN A 140 19.43 -2.30 2.74
CA GLN A 140 18.13 -2.95 2.76
C GLN A 140 17.05 -1.92 3.08
N GLU A 141 16.04 -1.84 2.24
CA GLU A 141 14.87 -0.98 2.40
C GLU A 141 13.61 -1.84 2.40
N LYS A 142 12.74 -1.60 3.38
CA LYS A 142 11.45 -2.28 3.52
C LYS A 142 10.32 -1.32 3.19
N TYR A 143 9.35 -1.77 2.42
CA TYR A 143 8.19 -1.00 1.99
C TYR A 143 6.90 -1.72 2.33
N GLN A 144 5.96 -1.01 2.95
CA GLN A 144 4.57 -1.43 3.03
C GLN A 144 3.87 -1.08 1.73
N CYS A 145 3.25 -2.07 1.11
CA CYS A 145 2.49 -1.91 -0.12
C CYS A 145 1.03 -2.31 0.09
N ALA A 146 0.14 -1.66 -0.64
CA ALA A 146 -1.24 -2.08 -0.76
C ALA A 146 -1.76 -1.78 -2.17
N THR A 147 -2.64 -2.64 -2.66
CA THR A 147 -3.37 -2.41 -3.91
C THR A 147 -4.87 -2.47 -3.63
N ALA A 148 -5.63 -1.60 -4.29
CA ALA A 148 -7.08 -1.54 -4.20
C ALA A 148 -7.67 -1.79 -5.58
N PHE A 149 -8.57 -2.77 -5.67
CA PHE A 149 -9.27 -3.14 -6.90
C PHE A 149 -10.78 -3.11 -6.67
N PHE A 150 -11.55 -2.53 -7.59
CA PHE A 150 -12.99 -2.71 -7.57
C PHE A 150 -13.39 -4.01 -8.29
N ARG A 151 -14.01 -4.94 -7.53
CA ARG A 151 -14.51 -6.23 -8.02
C ARG A 151 -16.03 -6.32 -8.08
N GLY A 152 -16.74 -5.50 -7.30
CA GLY A 152 -18.20 -5.52 -7.20
C GLY A 152 -18.75 -6.68 -6.36
N SER A 153 -17.97 -7.21 -5.42
CA SER A 153 -18.44 -8.11 -4.36
C SER A 153 -19.39 -7.42 -3.36
N MET A 154 -20.18 -8.20 -2.62
CA MET A 154 -21.11 -7.66 -1.60
C MET A 154 -20.42 -7.06 -0.38
N GLN A 155 -19.14 -7.41 -0.16
CA GLN A 155 -18.34 -6.97 0.98
C GLN A 155 -16.95 -6.54 0.51
N SER A 156 -16.26 -5.76 1.33
CA SER A 156 -14.83 -5.51 1.16
C SER A 156 -14.04 -6.79 1.45
N GLN A 157 -12.97 -7.03 0.69
CA GLN A 157 -12.07 -8.16 0.90
C GLN A 157 -10.68 -7.66 1.25
N PHE A 158 -10.04 -8.32 2.21
CA PHE A 158 -8.68 -8.02 2.65
C PHE A 158 -7.84 -9.30 2.52
N VAL A 159 -6.84 -9.25 1.64
CA VAL A 159 -5.90 -10.35 1.39
C VAL A 159 -4.53 -9.91 1.86
N PHE A 160 -3.95 -10.67 2.78
CA PHE A 160 -2.62 -10.42 3.32
C PHE A 160 -1.66 -11.46 2.73
N TYR A 161 -0.50 -11.00 2.29
CA TYR A 161 0.60 -11.85 1.87
C TYR A 161 1.68 -11.76 2.94
N GLU A 162 1.80 -12.82 3.75
CA GLU A 162 2.69 -12.82 4.91
C GLU A 162 3.99 -13.59 4.64
N SER A 163 3.95 -14.56 3.73
CA SER A 163 5.13 -15.32 3.31
C SER A 163 5.66 -14.86 1.96
N LYS A 164 6.94 -15.17 1.72
CA LYS A 164 7.59 -14.85 0.44
C LYS A 164 6.99 -15.68 -0.69
N GLU A 165 6.67 -16.94 -0.42
CA GLU A 165 6.10 -17.88 -1.37
C GLU A 165 4.71 -17.43 -1.85
N GLU A 166 3.86 -16.97 -0.92
CA GLU A 166 2.57 -16.38 -1.26
C GLU A 166 2.75 -15.11 -2.10
N LEU A 167 3.72 -14.27 -1.72
CA LEU A 167 4.00 -13.03 -2.43
C LEU A 167 4.46 -13.28 -3.86
N GLU A 168 5.36 -14.23 -4.10
CA GLU A 168 5.87 -14.58 -5.43
C GLU A 168 4.78 -15.11 -6.38
N SER A 169 3.71 -15.69 -5.83
CA SER A 169 2.53 -16.09 -6.63
C SER A 169 1.74 -14.90 -7.19
N TRP A 170 1.93 -13.71 -6.61
CA TRP A 170 1.15 -12.51 -6.90
C TRP A 170 1.98 -11.34 -7.45
N VAL A 171 3.20 -11.16 -6.96
CA VAL A 171 4.09 -10.03 -7.27
C VAL A 171 5.32 -10.55 -7.99
N GLN A 172 5.55 -9.98 -9.17
CA GLN A 172 6.77 -10.20 -9.91
C GLN A 172 7.77 -9.08 -9.62
N PHE A 173 8.95 -9.44 -9.13
CA PHE A 173 10.06 -8.52 -8.96
C PHE A 173 10.86 -8.42 -10.25
N ILE A 174 11.02 -7.20 -10.76
CA ILE A 174 11.78 -6.93 -11.98
C ILE A 174 12.91 -5.96 -11.63
N THR A 175 14.15 -6.37 -11.88
CA THR A 175 15.32 -5.49 -11.70
C THR A 175 15.54 -4.61 -12.94
N ILE A 176 16.27 -3.51 -12.77
CA ILE A 176 16.63 -2.63 -13.89
C ILE A 176 17.43 -3.42 -14.94
N ASP A 177 18.34 -4.30 -14.53
CA ASP A 177 19.10 -5.16 -15.44
C ASP A 177 18.22 -6.07 -16.29
N GLN A 178 17.15 -6.63 -15.70
CA GLN A 178 16.19 -7.45 -16.42
C GLN A 178 15.42 -6.60 -17.45
N MET A 179 15.02 -5.37 -17.10
CA MET A 179 14.38 -4.46 -18.04
C MET A 179 15.31 -4.09 -19.21
N LEU A 180 16.56 -3.71 -18.93
CA LEU A 180 17.54 -3.33 -19.95
C LEU A 180 17.83 -4.45 -20.96
N ARG A 181 17.76 -5.72 -20.54
CA ARG A 181 17.89 -6.88 -21.44
C ARG A 181 16.72 -7.03 -22.41
N VAL A 182 15.55 -6.49 -22.06
CA VAL A 182 14.32 -6.59 -22.88
C VAL A 182 14.15 -5.37 -23.79
N VAL A 183 14.68 -4.20 -23.43
CA VAL A 183 14.57 -2.96 -24.23
C VAL A 183 14.93 -3.15 -25.71
N PRO A 184 16.03 -3.83 -26.10
CA PRO A 184 16.35 -4.03 -27.51
C PRO A 184 15.29 -4.81 -28.29
N LYS A 185 14.52 -5.67 -27.61
CA LYS A 185 13.46 -6.50 -28.22
C LYS A 185 12.15 -5.73 -28.44
N LEU A 186 11.99 -4.58 -27.80
CA LEU A 186 10.79 -3.73 -27.95
C LEU A 186 10.92 -2.73 -29.10
N ASN A 187 12.14 -2.50 -29.59
CA ASN A 187 12.43 -1.62 -30.74
C ASN A 187 12.49 -2.38 -32.08
N ALA A 188 12.09 -3.65 -32.10
CA ALA A 188 12.09 -4.52 -33.28
C ALA A 188 10.67 -4.74 -33.81
#